data_AF-A0AAE6BDM1-F1
#
_entry.id   AF-A0AAE6BDM1-F1
#
_cell.length_a   1.000
_cell.length_b   1.000
_cell.length_c   1.000
_cell.angle_alpha   90.00
_cell.angle_beta   90.00
_cell.angle_gamma   90.00
#
_symmetry.space_group_name_H-M   'P 1'
#
loop_
_entity.id
_entity.type
_entity.pdbx_description
1 polymer ?
#
loop_
_entity_poly.entity_id
_entity_poly.type
_entity_poly.pdbx_seq_one_letter_code
_entity_poly.pdbx_strand_id
1 'polypeptide(L)'
;MSSKTPHEHRQTRDIVLSDRERHYLGLVARGKHPSHVALITGADEADVKDTLERVRNRLGAANLLNAVSIALLRGLIEQDA
;
A
#
# COMPACT_ATOMS: atom_id res chain seq x y z
N MET A 1 -10.29 31.66 27.74
CA MET A 1 -9.10 31.21 26.97
C MET A 1 -9.40 29.82 26.44
N SER A 2 -9.91 29.71 25.22
CA SER A 2 -10.28 28.43 24.60
C SER A 2 -9.67 28.35 23.22
N SER A 3 -8.44 27.88 23.14
CA SER A 3 -7.81 27.53 21.86
C SER A 3 -8.27 26.13 21.51
N LYS A 4 -9.34 26.03 20.73
CA LYS A 4 -9.73 24.80 20.05
C LYS A 4 -8.60 24.46 19.08
N THR A 5 -7.79 23.45 19.41
CA THR A 5 -6.91 22.81 18.45
C THR A 5 -7.77 22.22 17.34
N PRO A 6 -7.65 22.65 16.07
CA PRO A 6 -8.15 21.85 14.99
C PRO A 6 -7.19 20.67 14.89
N HIS A 7 -7.57 19.53 15.46
CA HIS A 7 -7.06 18.26 14.96
C HIS A 7 -7.55 18.21 13.53
N GLU A 8 -6.69 18.64 12.61
CA GLU A 8 -6.91 18.46 11.19
C GLU A 8 -7.28 17.00 11.03
N HIS A 9 -8.55 16.73 10.73
CA HIS A 9 -8.95 15.50 10.12
C HIS A 9 -8.07 15.40 8.89
N ARG A 10 -6.92 14.72 9.04
CA ARG A 10 -6.06 14.30 7.94
C ARG A 10 -7.02 13.60 7.03
N GLN A 11 -7.43 14.34 5.99
CA GLN A 11 -8.46 13.90 5.08
C GLN A 11 -8.06 12.50 4.71
N THR A 12 -8.85 11.53 5.15
CA THR A 12 -8.69 10.16 4.71
C THR A 12 -9.16 10.23 3.27
N ARG A 13 -8.29 10.78 2.40
CA ARG A 13 -8.48 10.77 0.96
C ARG A 13 -8.77 9.32 0.67
N ASP A 14 -9.92 9.05 0.07
CA ASP A 14 -10.31 7.70 -0.26
C ASP A 14 -9.22 7.14 -1.18
N ILE A 15 -8.34 6.30 -0.62
CA ILE A 15 -7.18 5.81 -1.37
C ILE A 15 -7.64 4.61 -2.14
N VAL A 16 -8.00 4.83 -3.39
CA VAL A 16 -8.26 3.75 -4.33
C VAL A 16 -6.93 3.31 -4.95
N LEU A 17 -6.57 2.05 -4.74
CA LEU A 17 -5.45 1.42 -5.43
C LEU A 17 -5.91 0.98 -6.83
N SER A 18 -5.05 1.18 -7.81
CA SER A 18 -5.20 0.59 -9.15
C SER A 18 -5.10 -0.93 -9.05
N ASP A 19 -5.66 -1.66 -10.01
CA ASP A 19 -5.59 -3.14 -10.00
C ASP A 19 -4.15 -3.65 -9.97
N ARG A 20 -3.23 -2.97 -10.67
CA ARG A 20 -1.79 -3.27 -10.63
C ARG A 20 -1.18 -3.08 -9.24
N GLU A 21 -1.49 -1.97 -8.59
CA GLU A 21 -1.01 -1.64 -7.23
C GLU A 21 -1.56 -2.64 -6.21
N ARG A 22 -2.86 -2.95 -6.30
CA ARG A 22 -3.54 -3.97 -5.50
C ARG A 22 -2.91 -5.34 -5.70
N HIS A 23 -2.64 -5.72 -6.94
CA HIS A 23 -2.05 -7.01 -7.27
C HIS A 23 -0.64 -7.16 -6.69
N TYR A 24 0.22 -6.16 -6.86
CA TYR A 24 1.59 -6.19 -6.31
C TYR A 24 1.58 -6.20 -4.79
N LEU A 25 0.79 -5.33 -4.16
CA LEU A 25 0.69 -5.28 -2.70
C LEU A 25 0.06 -6.55 -2.11
N GLY A 26 -0.88 -7.17 -2.83
CA GLY A 26 -1.48 -8.47 -2.46
C GLY A 26 -0.48 -9.61 -2.51
N LEU A 27 0.39 -9.66 -3.54
CA LEU A 27 1.47 -10.67 -3.59
C LEU A 27 2.46 -10.47 -2.44
N VAL A 28 2.80 -9.22 -2.10
CA VAL A 28 3.62 -8.92 -0.93
C VAL A 28 2.93 -9.33 0.37
N ALA A 29 1.61 -9.14 0.49
CA ALA A 29 0.84 -9.60 1.63
C ALA A 29 0.89 -11.12 1.82
N ARG A 30 1.04 -11.88 0.74
CA ARG A 30 1.30 -13.34 0.75
C ARG A 30 2.75 -13.71 1.05
N GLY A 31 3.58 -12.75 1.48
CA GLY A 31 4.98 -12.95 1.81
C GLY A 31 5.92 -13.02 0.60
N LYS A 32 5.47 -12.62 -0.61
CA LYS A 32 6.35 -12.59 -1.77
C LYS A 32 7.28 -11.38 -1.70
N HIS A 33 8.57 -11.61 -1.91
CA HIS A 33 9.56 -10.54 -2.06
C HIS A 33 9.31 -9.75 -3.36
N PRO A 34 9.54 -8.43 -3.43
CA PRO A 34 9.33 -7.63 -4.63
C PRO A 34 9.99 -8.18 -5.90
N SER A 35 11.19 -8.76 -5.79
CA SER A 35 11.88 -9.42 -6.92
C SER A 35 11.10 -10.63 -7.44
N HIS A 36 10.46 -11.41 -6.56
CA HIS A 36 9.58 -12.50 -6.98
C HIS A 36 8.26 -11.99 -7.56
N VAL A 37 7.74 -10.86 -7.06
CA VAL A 37 6.55 -10.21 -7.64
C VAL A 37 6.82 -9.81 -9.09
N ALA A 38 7.99 -9.24 -9.37
CA ALA A 38 8.42 -8.92 -10.73
C ALA A 38 8.42 -10.15 -11.65
N LEU A 39 9.02 -11.26 -11.18
CA LEU A 39 9.04 -12.53 -11.92
C LEU A 39 7.64 -13.10 -12.17
N ILE A 40 6.76 -13.08 -11.16
CA ILE A 40 5.38 -13.60 -11.27
C ILE A 40 4.55 -12.77 -12.24
N THR A 41 4.75 -11.45 -12.24
CA THR A 41 3.92 -10.51 -12.99
C THR A 41 4.50 -10.16 -14.37
N GLY A 42 5.71 -10.64 -14.67
CA GLY A 42 6.45 -10.29 -15.89
C GLY A 42 6.87 -8.82 -15.95
N ALA A 43 6.82 -8.11 -14.84
CA ALA A 43 7.16 -6.70 -14.75
C ALA A 43 8.65 -6.50 -14.42
N ASP A 44 9.15 -5.30 -14.73
CA ASP A 44 10.49 -4.90 -14.30
C ASP A 44 10.56 -4.75 -12.77
N GLU A 45 11.63 -5.24 -12.15
CA GLU A 45 11.78 -5.20 -10.70
C GLU A 45 11.87 -3.77 -10.16
N ALA A 46 12.49 -2.84 -10.89
CA ALA A 46 12.55 -1.45 -10.47
C ALA A 46 11.17 -0.80 -10.54
N ASP A 47 10.37 -1.12 -11.56
CA ASP A 47 8.99 -0.63 -11.68
C ASP A 47 8.08 -1.18 -10.56
N VAL A 48 8.24 -2.45 -10.17
CA VAL A 48 7.54 -3.02 -9.01
C VAL A 48 7.93 -2.29 -7.72
N LYS A 49 9.22 -2.03 -7.50
CA LYS A 49 9.70 -1.30 -6.32
C LYS A 49 9.18 0.13 -6.29
N ASP A 50 9.26 0.86 -7.40
CA ASP A 50 8.76 2.23 -7.51
C ASP A 50 7.24 2.30 -7.27
N THR A 51 6.49 1.35 -7.85
CA THR A 51 5.04 1.24 -7.62
C THR A 51 4.73 1.01 -6.15
N LEU A 52 5.40 0.05 -5.49
CA LEU A 52 5.19 -0.24 -4.06
C LEU A 52 5.58 0.94 -3.17
N GLU A 53 6.62 1.68 -3.52
CA GLU A 53 7.03 2.90 -2.82
C GLU A 53 5.98 4.01 -2.95
N ARG A 54 5.45 4.25 -4.15
CA ARG A 54 4.36 5.22 -4.36
C ARG A 54 3.13 4.83 -3.55
N VAL A 55 2.76 3.55 -3.56
CA VAL A 55 1.64 3.01 -2.77
C VAL A 55 1.87 3.23 -1.28
N ARG A 56 3.08 2.91 -0.75
CA ARG A 56 3.45 3.17 0.64
C ARG A 56 3.29 4.65 1.00
N ASN A 57 3.81 5.54 0.16
CA ASN A 57 3.75 6.98 0.38
C ASN A 57 2.31 7.50 0.34
N ARG A 58 1.48 7.02 -0.60
CA ARG A 58 0.05 7.35 -0.67
C ARG A 58 -0.70 6.89 0.58
N LEU A 59 -0.46 5.65 1.03
CA LEU A 59 -1.06 5.08 2.23
C LEU A 59 -0.55 5.75 3.53
N GLY A 60 0.50 6.57 3.46
CA GLY A 60 1.12 7.19 4.63
C GLY A 60 1.83 6.17 5.53
N ALA A 61 2.28 5.06 4.96
CA ALA A 61 2.89 3.97 5.68
C ALA A 61 4.39 4.20 5.93
N ALA A 62 4.88 3.80 7.11
CA ALA A 62 6.29 3.97 7.47
C ALA A 62 7.22 2.99 6.73
N ASN A 63 6.71 1.82 6.36
CA ASN A 63 7.45 0.78 5.64
C ASN A 63 6.46 -0.11 4.87
N LEU A 64 6.99 -1.07 4.10
CA LEU A 64 6.18 -1.94 3.25
C LEU A 64 5.21 -2.81 4.04
N LEU A 65 5.63 -3.34 5.19
CA LEU A 65 4.77 -4.14 6.07
C LEU A 65 3.61 -3.29 6.61
N ASN A 66 3.88 -2.06 7.05
CA ASN A 66 2.86 -1.10 7.47
C ASN A 66 1.89 -0.79 6.31
N ALA A 67 2.39 -0.64 5.08
CA ALA A 67 1.53 -0.42 3.91
C ALA A 67 0.58 -1.59 3.67
N VAL A 68 1.08 -2.83 3.78
CA VAL A 68 0.26 -4.05 3.71
C VAL A 68 -0.78 -4.07 4.82
N SER A 69 -0.40 -3.81 6.07
CA SER A 69 -1.33 -3.77 7.20
C SER A 69 -2.44 -2.74 7.01
N ILE A 70 -2.10 -1.52 6.59
CA ILE A 70 -3.08 -0.47 6.29
C ILE A 70 -4.01 -0.93 5.16
N ALA A 71 -3.47 -1.51 4.09
CA ALA A 71 -4.26 -1.95 2.95
C ALA A 71 -5.23 -3.09 3.30
N LEU A 72 -4.82 -4.04 4.16
CA LEU A 72 -5.70 -5.10 4.67
C LEU A 72 -6.80 -4.54 5.56
N LEU A 73 -6.45 -3.69 6.53
CA LEU A 73 -7.41 -3.09 7.45
C LEU A 73 -8.45 -2.20 6.74
N ARG A 74 -8.07 -1.61 5.61
CA ARG A 74 -8.96 -0.80 4.76
C ARG A 74 -9.70 -1.61 3.69
N GLY A 75 -9.48 -2.92 3.59
CA GLY A 75 -10.09 -3.77 2.55
C GLY A 75 -9.63 -3.44 1.13
N LEU A 76 -8.46 -2.82 0.98
CA LEU A 76 -7.91 -2.45 -0.34
C LEU A 76 -7.28 -3.65 -1.06
N ILE A 77 -6.83 -4.66 -0.28
CA ILE A 77 -6.30 -5.94 -0.73
C ILE A 77 -6.91 -7.04 0.15
N GLU A 78 -7.02 -8.26 -0.39
CA GLU A 78 -7.49 -9.44 0.33
C GLU A 78 -6.32 -10.38 0.62
N GLN A 79 -6.32 -11.01 1.80
CA GLN A 79 -5.57 -12.25 2.00
C GLN A 79 -6.50 -13.37 1.52
N ASP A 80 -6.26 -13.90 0.31
CA ASP A 80 -6.83 -15.22 -0.03
C ASP A 80 -6.44 -16.19 1.09
N ALA A 81 -7.46 -16.85 1.64
CA ALA A 81 -7.35 -17.82 2.71
C ALA A 81 -6.59 -19.09 2.28
#